data_AF-A0A7C5ZVF8-F1
#
_entry.id   AF-A0A7C5ZVF8-F1
#
_cell.length_a   1.000
_cell.length_b   1.000
_cell.length_c   1.000
_cell.angle_alpha   90.00
_cell.angle_beta   90.00
_cell.angle_gamma   90.00
#
_symmetry.space_group_name_H-M   'P 1'
#
loop_
_entity.id
_entity.type
_entity.pdbx_description
1 polymer ?
#
loop_
_entity_poly.entity_id
_entity_poly.type
_entity_poly.pdbx_seq_one_letter_code
_entity_poly.pdbx_strand_id
1 'polypeptide(L)' 'MRDPILAGLLSFLIPGLGQIYNGRIVIGIIWLIVTGVSWIGSAGLLGWVVHLIAAWCAYSYAKDHPVRA' A
#
# COMPACT_ATOMS: atom_id res chain seq x y z
N MET A 1 0.70 18.63 1.69
CA MET A 1 0.26 17.66 0.66
C MET A 1 0.92 16.32 0.98
N ARG A 2 0.19 15.21 0.86
CA ARG A 2 0.79 13.88 1.03
C ARG A 2 1.66 13.58 -0.20
N ASP A 3 2.90 13.17 0.01
CA ASP A 3 3.81 12.91 -1.11
C ASP A 3 3.49 11.55 -1.76
N PRO A 4 3.18 11.50 -3.07
CA PRO A 4 2.82 10.25 -3.73
C PRO A 4 3.94 9.22 -3.73
N ILE A 5 5.20 9.66 -3.88
CA ILE A 5 6.36 8.76 -3.90
C ILE A 5 6.52 8.12 -2.52
N LEU A 6 6.44 8.93 -1.45
CA LEU A 6 6.48 8.44 -0.07
C LEU A 6 5.33 7.46 0.21
N ALA A 7 4.11 7.77 -0.23
CA ALA A 7 2.97 6.86 -0.10
C ALA A 7 3.25 5.50 -0.79
N GLY A 8 3.80 5.53 -2.00
CA GLY A 8 4.22 4.33 -2.72
C GLY A 8 5.28 3.53 -1.98
N LEU A 9 6.36 4.19 -1.54
CA LEU A 9 7.48 3.57 -0.82
C LEU A 9 7.03 2.92 0.50
N LEU A 10 6.18 3.60 1.26
CA LEU A 10 5.62 3.05 2.49
C LEU A 10 4.86 1.75 2.23
N SER A 11 3.99 1.73 1.21
CA SER A 11 3.26 0.51 0.83
C SER A 11 4.11 -0.55 0.16
N PHE A 12 5.21 -0.19 -0.49
CA PHE A 12 6.16 -1.17 -1.02
C PHE A 12 6.89 -1.91 0.10
N LEU A 13 7.32 -1.18 1.14
CA LEU A 13 7.99 -1.76 2.30
C LEU A 13 7.04 -2.66 3.10
N ILE A 14 5.87 -2.13 3.45
CA ILE A 14 4.80 -2.86 4.13
C ILE A 14 3.47 -2.51 3.46
N PRO A 15 2.87 -3.46 2.72
CA PRO A 15 1.59 -3.23 2.05
C PRO A 15 0.52 -2.74 3.00
N GLY A 16 -0.02 -1.56 2.69
CA GLY A 16 -1.05 -0.91 3.49
C GLY A 16 -0.56 0.35 4.22
N LEU A 17 0.73 0.50 4.49
CA LEU A 17 1.23 1.72 5.15
C LEU A 17 1.03 2.98 4.32
N GLY A 18 1.23 2.93 3.01
CA GLY A 18 0.94 4.05 2.12
C GLY A 18 -0.55 4.41 2.09
N GLN A 19 -1.44 3.43 2.27
CA GLN A 19 -2.87 3.67 2.37
C GLN A 19 -3.24 4.35 3.69
N ILE A 20 -2.64 3.92 4.80
CA ILE A 20 -2.79 4.57 6.11
C ILE A 20 -2.25 5.99 6.06
N TYR A 21 -1.08 6.20 5.45
CA TYR A 21 -0.51 7.52 5.21
C TYR A 21 -1.50 8.42 4.44
N ASN A 22 -2.19 7.86 3.45
CA ASN A 22 -3.25 8.52 2.69
C ASN A 22 -4.58 8.74 3.45
N GLY A 23 -4.68 8.31 4.72
CA GLY A 23 -5.89 8.40 5.53
C GLY A 23 -6.89 7.27 5.28
N ARG A 24 -6.56 6.28 4.44
CA ARG A 24 -7.40 5.12 4.12
C ARG A 24 -7.10 3.95 5.06
N ILE A 25 -7.37 4.13 6.36
CA ILE A 25 -6.97 3.18 7.41
C ILE A 25 -7.53 1.77 7.16
N VAL A 26 -8.84 1.66 6.89
CA VAL A 26 -9.50 0.37 6.64
C VAL A 26 -8.87 -0.36 5.46
N ILE A 27 -8.57 0.36 4.39
CA ILE A 27 -7.92 -0.21 3.20
C ILE A 27 -6.50 -0.66 3.53
N GLY A 28 -5.76 0.11 4.33
CA GLY A 28 -4.45 -0.29 4.81
C GLY A 28 -4.46 -1.60 5.59
N ILE A 29 -5.45 -1.79 6.48
CA ILE A 29 -5.62 -3.04 7.22
C ILE A 29 -5.92 -4.22 6.29
N ILE A 30 -6.78 -4.03 5.28
CA ILE A 30 -7.05 -5.07 4.27
C ILE A 30 -5.76 -5.50 3.56
N TRP A 31 -4.91 -4.54 3.16
CA TRP A 31 -3.63 -4.85 2.53
C TRP A 31 -2.68 -5.64 3.43
N LEU A 32 -2.63 -5.33 4.74
CA LEU A 32 -1.82 -6.09 5.70
C LEU A 32 -2.27 -7.56 5.78
N ILE A 33 -3.58 -7.80 5.84
CA ILE A 33 -4.15 -9.15 5.89
C ILE A 33 -3.85 -9.91 4.58
N VAL A 34 -4.14 -9.30 3.43
CA VAL A 34 -3.88 -9.90 2.11
C VAL A 34 -2.41 -10.27 1.96
N THR A 35 -1.51 -9.40 2.43
CA THR A 35 -0.07 -9.65 2.41
C THR A 35 0.29 -10.86 3.25
N GLY A 36 -0.15 -10.91 4.51
CA GLY A 36 0.09 -12.06 5.38
C GLY A 36 -0.38 -13.38 4.75
N VAL A 37 -1.59 -13.40 4.21
CA VAL A 37 -2.15 -14.58 3.52
C VAL A 37 -1.36 -14.93 2.27
N SER A 38 -0.97 -13.94 1.46
CA SER A 38 -0.22 -14.16 0.21
C SER A 38 1.18 -14.72 0.46
N TRP A 39 1.86 -14.29 1.53
CA TRP A 39 3.18 -14.80 1.89
C TRP A 39 3.11 -16.26 2.36
N ILE A 40 2.14 -16.59 3.22
CA ILE A 40 1.96 -17.94 3.73
C ILE A 40 1.48 -18.88 2.62
N GLY A 41 0.47 -18.47 1.83
CA GLY A 41 -0.16 -19.31 0.81
C GLY A 41 0.70 -19.59 -0.41
N SER A 42 1.74 -18.79 -0.67
CA SER A 42 2.61 -18.93 -1.85
C SER A 42 4.08 -19.21 -1.54
N ALA A 43 4.41 -19.50 -0.29
CA ALA A 43 5.79 -19.57 0.20
C ALA A 43 6.62 -18.31 -0.16
N GLY A 44 5.98 -17.14 -0.18
CA GLY A 44 6.61 -15.83 -0.40
C GLY A 44 6.72 -15.34 -1.84
N LEU A 45 6.39 -16.14 -2.86
CA LEU A 45 6.49 -15.69 -4.26
C LEU A 45 5.43 -14.64 -4.64
N LEU A 46 4.16 -14.88 -4.27
CA LEU A 46 3.07 -13.94 -4.54
C LEU A 46 3.11 -12.72 -3.62
N GLY A 47 3.81 -12.81 -2.48
CA GLY A 47 4.00 -11.70 -1.56
C GLY A 47 4.59 -10.47 -2.25
N TRP A 48 5.64 -10.64 -3.04
CA TRP A 48 6.27 -9.53 -3.77
C TRP A 48 5.33 -8.85 -4.77
N VAL A 49 4.46 -9.61 -5.44
CA VAL A 49 3.45 -9.05 -6.34
C VAL A 49 2.48 -8.16 -5.57
N VAL A 50 2.03 -8.60 -4.39
CA VAL A 50 1.18 -7.79 -3.51
C VAL A 50 1.86 -6.49 -3.09
N HIS A 51 3.17 -6.51 -2.81
CA HIS A 51 3.93 -5.29 -2.48
C HIS A 51 3.96 -4.28 -3.63
N LEU A 52 4.19 -4.74 -4.86
CA LEU A 52 4.21 -3.87 -6.04
C LEU A 52 2.83 -3.25 -6.30
N ILE A 53 1.76 -4.05 -6.22
CA ILE A 53 0.39 -3.55 -6.42
C ILE A 53 0.01 -2.56 -5.31
N ALA A 54 0.33 -2.88 -4.04
CA ALA A 54 0.03 -1.99 -2.92
C ALA A 54 0.75 -0.64 -3.04
N ALA A 55 2.01 -0.65 -3.49
CA ALA A 55 2.80 0.54 -3.77
C ALA A 55 2.16 1.39 -4.86
N TRP A 56 1.81 0.79 -5.99
CA TRP A 56 1.15 1.46 -7.11
C TRP A 56 -0.20 2.07 -6.68
N CYS A 57 -1.01 1.32 -5.95
CA CYS A 57 -2.30 1.80 -5.44
C CYS A 57 -2.14 2.97 -4.46
N ALA A 58 -1.10 2.98 -3.62
CA ALA A 58 -0.87 4.07 -2.67
C ALA A 58 -0.35 5.33 -3.35
N TYR A 59 0.58 5.16 -4.29
CA TYR A 59 1.08 6.22 -5.14
C TYR A 59 -0.04 6.87 -5.95
N SER A 60 -0.80 6.06 -6.69
CA SER A 60 -1.87 6.56 -7.58
C SER A 60 -2.93 7.31 -6.78
N TYR A 61 -3.35 6.76 -5.63
CA TYR A 61 -4.33 7.45 -4.79
C TYR A 61 -3.84 8.81 -4.29
N ALA A 62 -2.59 8.90 -3.81
CA ALA A 62 -2.00 10.15 -3.34
C ALA A 62 -1.85 11.19 -4.46
N LYS A 63 -1.51 10.73 -5.67
CA LYS A 63 -1.40 11.55 -6.88
C LYS A 63 -2.76 12.12 -7.31
N ASP A 64 -3.80 11.29 -7.29
CA ASP A 64 -5.14 11.65 -7.77
C ASP A 64 -5.95 12.43 -6.73
N HIS A 65 -5.63 12.29 -5.45
CA HIS A 65 -6.28 12.99 -4.34
C HIS A 65 -5.27 13.84 -3.55
N PRO A 66 -4.66 14.85 -4.19
CA PRO A 66 -3.80 15.77 -3.47
C PRO A 66 -4.67 16.51 -2.45
N VAL A 67 -4.42 16.29 -1.16
CA VAL A 67 -5.08 17.04 -0.08
C VAL A 67 -4.80 18.52 -0.32
N ARG A 68 -5.81 19.26 -0.79
CA ARG A 68 -5.80 20.72 -0.75
C ARG A 68 -5.87 21.10 0.72
N ALA A 69 -4.79 21.73 1.19
CA ALA A 69 -4.83 22.48 2.44
C ALA A 69 -5.76 23.68 2.28
#